data_AF-A0A924MQD0-F1
#
_entry.id   AF-A0A924MQD0-F1
#
_cell.length_a   1.000
_cell.length_b   1.000
_cell.length_c   1.000
_cell.angle_alpha   90.00
_cell.angle_beta   90.00
_cell.angle_gamma   90.00
#
_symmetry.space_group_name_H-M   'P 1'
#
loop_
_entity.id
_entity.type
_entity.pdbx_description
1 polymer ?
#
loop_
_entity_poly.entity_id
_entity_poly.type
_entity_poly.pdbx_seq_one_letter_code
_entity_poly.pdbx_strand_id
1 'polypeptide(L)'
;LFWALRGGGGGNFGIVTSLTFDTFATSDLTRFSADFAWADAAGVMAAWQAWPQTAPDTLWAGLVLATTKQASGPAVEVEGYFIGGPADFAPIWTAFLAATGATPTSQSVQSESFRDAMLSSCGSRTVSQCHLSSETSDGSISRSAFVATSDFFDAPLSADGIQAMLDAVDANQSAVYITVIMDLMGGAIARVAPDATAFVHRDALFSAQYYMSGVPVAPDAVSAARGVVGGMRAAMAGYSSGEAYQNYLDPALADWQQAYYGANYARLVQVKAAVDPHRVFNPAQGIPPQ
;
A
#
# COMPACT_ATOMS: atom_id res chain seq x y z
N LEU A 1 -9.65 2.19 -25.26
CA LEU A 1 -8.70 1.11 -24.90
C LEU A 1 -7.49 1.61 -24.10
N PHE A 2 -6.60 2.45 -24.66
CA PHE A 2 -5.38 2.89 -23.96
C PHE A 2 -5.61 3.48 -22.56
N TRP A 3 -6.63 4.33 -22.39
CA TRP A 3 -7.06 4.82 -21.07
C TRP A 3 -7.38 3.69 -20.08
N ALA A 4 -8.15 2.69 -20.52
CA ALA A 4 -8.58 1.56 -19.68
C ALA A 4 -7.40 0.64 -19.31
N LEU A 5 -6.42 0.48 -20.20
CA LEU A 5 -5.21 -0.30 -19.90
C LEU A 5 -4.33 0.34 -18.81
N ARG A 6 -4.47 1.65 -18.57
CA ARG A 6 -3.77 2.38 -17.50
C ARG A 6 -4.61 2.41 -16.22
N GLY A 7 -4.86 1.25 -15.63
CA GLY A 7 -5.51 1.12 -14.33
C GLY A 7 -6.83 0.32 -14.32
N GLY A 8 -7.33 -0.18 -15.44
CA GLY A 8 -8.59 -0.93 -15.49
C GLY A 8 -8.47 -2.42 -15.10
N GLY A 9 -7.39 -2.80 -14.41
CA GLY A 9 -7.11 -4.18 -14.02
C GLY A 9 -6.62 -5.06 -15.18
N GLY A 10 -5.56 -5.84 -14.92
CA GLY A 10 -5.04 -6.81 -15.86
C GLY A 10 -6.07 -7.89 -16.22
N GLY A 11 -6.02 -8.41 -17.44
CA GLY A 11 -6.92 -9.50 -17.87
C GLY A 11 -8.36 -9.07 -18.16
N ASN A 12 -8.67 -7.76 -18.23
CA ASN A 12 -9.99 -7.27 -18.63
C ASN A 12 -10.12 -6.98 -20.14
N PHE A 13 -9.06 -6.53 -20.81
CA PHE A 13 -9.20 -5.91 -22.14
C PHE A 13 -8.33 -6.56 -23.23
N GLY A 14 -7.47 -7.51 -22.87
CA GLY A 14 -6.48 -8.07 -23.79
C GLY A 14 -5.23 -8.61 -23.09
N ILE A 15 -4.28 -9.05 -23.91
CA ILE A 15 -2.91 -9.36 -23.50
C ILE A 15 -2.04 -8.16 -23.88
N VAL A 16 -1.54 -7.43 -22.88
CA VAL A 16 -0.55 -6.38 -23.11
C VAL A 16 0.81 -7.04 -23.37
N THR A 17 1.39 -6.81 -24.55
CA THR A 17 2.65 -7.44 -24.97
C THR A 17 3.87 -6.54 -24.79
N SER A 18 3.67 -5.23 -24.67
CA SER A 18 4.74 -4.26 -24.45
C SER A 18 4.20 -3.00 -23.78
N LEU A 19 5.08 -2.31 -23.06
CA LEU A 19 4.83 -1.03 -22.42
C LEU A 19 5.99 -0.09 -22.78
N THR A 20 5.68 1.17 -23.03
CA THR A 20 6.66 2.24 -23.20
C THR A 20 6.46 3.24 -22.08
N PHE A 21 7.52 3.54 -21.35
CA PHE A 21 7.50 4.43 -20.20
C PHE A 21 8.30 5.68 -20.51
N ASP A 22 7.74 6.84 -20.14
CA ASP A 22 8.54 8.05 -19.98
C ASP A 22 9.37 7.91 -18.71
N THR A 23 10.69 8.08 -18.83
CA THR A 23 11.60 8.01 -17.69
C THR A 23 11.90 9.41 -17.16
N PHE A 24 12.37 9.48 -15.92
CA PHE A 24 12.83 10.70 -15.29
C PHE A 24 14.24 10.51 -14.77
N ALA A 25 15.00 11.61 -14.68
CA ALA A 25 16.31 11.59 -14.05
C ALA A 25 16.16 11.32 -12.55
N THR A 26 16.95 10.41 -12.02
CA THR A 26 17.00 10.09 -10.60
C THR A 26 18.28 10.66 -9.99
N SER A 27 18.21 11.07 -8.73
CA SER A 27 19.38 11.40 -7.90
C SER A 27 19.53 10.40 -6.77
N ASP A 28 20.61 10.53 -6.01
CA ASP A 28 20.65 9.96 -4.66
C ASP A 28 19.51 10.55 -3.83
N LEU A 29 19.03 9.75 -2.89
CA LEU A 29 17.91 10.05 -2.01
C LEU A 29 18.27 9.71 -0.57
N THR A 30 17.51 10.27 0.37
CA THR A 30 17.60 9.91 1.78
C THR A 30 16.49 8.92 2.11
N ARG A 31 16.85 7.70 2.50
CA ARG A 31 15.93 6.76 3.14
C ARG A 31 15.94 6.97 4.63
N PHE A 32 14.77 6.91 5.24
CA PHE A 32 14.64 7.01 6.69
C PHE A 32 13.64 6.00 7.23
N SER A 33 13.83 5.62 8.49
CA SER A 33 12.84 4.89 9.27
C SER A 33 12.98 5.17 10.76
N ALA A 34 11.90 4.98 11.51
CA ALA A 34 11.89 4.91 12.96
C ALA A 34 10.88 3.89 13.46
N ASP A 35 11.31 3.07 14.41
CA ASP A 35 10.45 2.19 15.20
C ASP A 35 10.03 2.90 16.49
N PHE A 36 8.76 2.80 16.87
CA PHE A 36 8.21 3.34 18.11
C PHE A 36 7.61 2.23 18.97
N ALA A 37 7.48 2.50 20.28
CA ALA A 37 6.75 1.59 21.15
C ALA A 37 5.26 1.61 20.80
N TRP A 38 4.58 0.47 20.94
CA TRP A 38 3.14 0.38 20.66
C TRP A 38 2.29 1.35 21.50
N ALA A 39 2.73 1.67 22.72
CA ALA A 39 2.08 2.66 23.58
C ALA A 39 2.04 4.07 22.96
N ASP A 40 2.93 4.37 22.00
CA ASP A 40 3.02 5.66 21.33
C ASP A 40 2.26 5.69 19.99
N ALA A 41 1.65 4.56 19.57
CA ALA A 41 1.08 4.40 18.24
C ALA A 41 0.06 5.47 17.87
N ALA A 42 -0.79 5.87 18.82
CA ALA A 42 -1.81 6.90 18.58
C ALA A 42 -1.20 8.27 18.26
N GLY A 43 -0.16 8.68 19.01
CA GLY A 43 0.54 9.94 18.78
C GLY A 43 1.33 9.95 17.48
N VAL A 44 2.01 8.84 17.18
CA VAL A 44 2.74 8.65 15.92
C VAL A 44 1.79 8.70 14.73
N MET A 45 0.66 7.99 14.78
CA MET A 45 -0.32 7.98 13.69
C MET A 45 -0.97 9.34 13.49
N ALA A 46 -1.29 10.06 14.57
CA ALA A 46 -1.81 11.41 14.51
C ALA A 46 -0.83 12.40 13.84
N ALA A 47 0.46 12.32 14.19
CA ALA A 47 1.50 13.13 13.56
C ALA A 47 1.72 12.75 12.09
N TRP A 48 1.73 11.45 11.77
CA TRP A 48 1.94 10.93 10.41
C TRP A 48 0.84 11.39 9.44
N GLN A 49 -0.44 11.25 9.80
CA GLN A 49 -1.54 11.67 8.91
C GLN A 49 -1.65 13.20 8.76
N ALA A 50 -1.06 13.97 9.67
CA ALA A 50 -0.97 15.44 9.58
C ALA A 50 0.23 15.92 8.75
N TRP A 51 1.25 15.05 8.57
CA TRP A 51 2.51 15.41 7.91
C TRP A 51 2.36 15.98 6.49
N PRO A 52 1.41 15.52 5.64
CA PRO A 52 1.18 16.12 4.31
C PRO A 52 0.92 17.62 4.31
N GLN A 53 0.45 18.21 5.41
CA GLN A 53 0.19 19.67 5.48
C GLN A 53 1.46 20.52 5.41
N THR A 54 2.61 19.93 5.76
CA THR A 54 3.90 20.63 5.85
C THR A 54 5.01 19.94 5.06
N ALA A 55 4.79 18.69 4.62
CA ALA A 55 5.75 17.91 3.87
C ALA A 55 6.00 18.53 2.47
N PRO A 56 7.26 18.59 2.00
CA PRO A 56 7.54 18.96 0.62
C PRO A 56 7.15 17.83 -0.34
N ASP A 57 6.93 18.17 -1.61
CA ASP A 57 6.68 17.22 -2.71
C ASP A 57 7.81 16.18 -2.89
N THR A 58 9.00 16.43 -2.33
CA THR A 58 10.15 15.53 -2.37
C THR A 58 10.12 14.46 -1.28
N LEU A 59 9.15 14.49 -0.36
CA LEU A 59 9.00 13.53 0.72
C LEU A 59 7.84 12.57 0.43
N TRP A 60 8.09 11.29 0.66
CA TRP A 60 7.05 10.28 0.83
C TRP A 60 7.29 9.51 2.13
N ALA A 61 6.22 9.16 2.83
CA ALA A 61 6.29 8.36 4.05
C ALA A 61 5.12 7.38 4.15
N GLY A 62 5.42 6.19 4.64
CA GLY A 62 4.46 5.18 5.07
C GLY A 62 4.47 4.99 6.59
N LEU A 63 3.39 4.43 7.11
CA LEU A 63 3.22 4.00 8.49
C LEU A 63 2.81 2.52 8.49
N VAL A 64 3.54 1.69 9.21
CA VAL A 64 3.28 0.28 9.36
C VAL A 64 2.92 -0.02 10.81
N LEU A 65 1.75 -0.62 11.01
CA LEU A 65 1.35 -1.23 12.28
C LEU A 65 1.44 -2.74 12.12
N ALA A 66 2.20 -3.43 12.97
CA ALA A 66 2.38 -4.87 12.84
C ALA A 66 2.03 -5.60 14.13
N THR A 67 1.37 -6.75 13.99
CA THR A 67 1.37 -7.77 15.05
C THR A 67 2.76 -8.38 15.13
N THR A 68 3.13 -8.89 16.31
CA THR A 68 4.43 -9.49 16.65
C THR A 68 5.44 -9.68 15.49
N LYS A 69 6.35 -8.70 15.33
CA LYS A 69 7.58 -8.83 14.53
C LYS A 69 8.53 -9.79 15.27
N GLN A 70 8.27 -11.09 15.18
CA GLN A 70 9.16 -12.20 15.59
C GLN A 70 9.73 -12.24 17.03
N ALA A 71 9.57 -11.27 17.94
CA ALA A 71 10.00 -11.44 19.35
C ALA A 71 9.49 -10.48 20.45
N SER A 72 8.91 -9.30 20.17
CA SER A 72 8.76 -8.26 21.23
C SER A 72 7.42 -7.52 21.31
N GLY A 73 6.32 -8.11 20.82
CA GLY A 73 5.00 -7.47 20.82
C GLY A 73 4.71 -6.67 19.55
N PRO A 74 3.58 -5.93 19.50
CA PRO A 74 3.22 -5.10 18.36
C PRO A 74 4.22 -3.97 18.13
N ALA A 75 4.36 -3.55 16.87
CA ALA A 75 5.32 -2.55 16.45
C ALA A 75 4.66 -1.46 15.60
N VAL A 76 5.21 -0.25 15.71
CA VAL A 76 4.87 0.92 14.91
C VAL A 76 6.14 1.35 14.19
N GLU A 77 6.11 1.39 12.87
CA GLU A 77 7.24 1.83 12.06
C GLU A 77 6.78 2.95 11.12
N VAL A 78 7.50 4.07 11.14
CA VAL A 78 7.39 5.11 10.11
C VAL A 78 8.59 4.95 9.21
N GLU A 79 8.38 4.81 7.91
CA GLU A 79 9.46 4.70 6.93
C GLU A 79 9.19 5.60 5.73
N GLY A 80 10.24 5.93 4.98
CA GLY A 80 10.04 6.74 3.79
C GLY A 80 11.31 7.12 3.06
N TYR A 81 11.11 7.99 2.08
CA TYR A 81 12.14 8.48 1.19
C TYR A 81 12.00 9.99 1.00
N PHE A 82 13.14 10.67 0.97
CA PHE A 82 13.24 12.09 0.68
C PHE A 82 14.20 12.30 -0.49
N ILE A 83 13.75 12.99 -1.55
CA ILE A 83 14.60 13.38 -2.67
C ILE A 83 15.47 14.55 -2.23
N GLY A 84 16.70 14.25 -1.84
CA GLY A 84 17.69 15.20 -1.33
C GLY A 84 18.62 14.55 -0.32
N GLY A 85 19.58 15.33 0.19
CA GLY A 85 20.59 14.83 1.14
C GLY A 85 20.09 14.76 2.59
N PRO A 86 20.71 13.94 3.46
CA PRO A 86 20.31 13.81 4.86
C PRO A 86 20.35 15.14 5.64
N ALA A 87 21.24 16.06 5.26
CA ALA A 87 21.34 17.38 5.90
C ALA A 87 20.10 18.24 5.65
N ASP A 88 19.53 18.19 4.44
CA ASP A 88 18.32 18.93 4.08
C ASP A 88 17.08 18.28 4.70
N PHE A 89 17.10 16.95 4.88
CA PHE A 89 16.03 16.19 5.52
C PHE A 89 15.99 16.35 7.05
N ALA A 90 17.15 16.50 7.70
CA ALA A 90 17.27 16.56 9.16
C ALA A 90 16.27 17.50 9.87
N PRO A 91 16.04 18.76 9.44
CA PRO A 91 15.05 19.63 10.08
C PRO A 91 13.60 19.12 9.93
N ILE A 92 13.26 18.53 8.78
CA ILE A 92 11.93 17.95 8.51
C ILE A 92 11.70 16.75 9.44
N TRP A 93 12.70 15.89 9.54
CA TRP A 93 12.66 14.71 10.41
C TRP A 93 12.56 15.08 11.89
N THR A 94 13.35 16.06 12.32
CA THR A 94 13.32 16.56 13.71
C THR A 94 11.94 17.11 14.07
N ALA A 95 11.31 17.88 13.16
CA ALA A 95 9.97 18.42 13.38
C ALA A 95 8.92 17.31 13.48
N PHE A 96 9.00 16.28 12.62
CA PHE A 96 8.12 15.12 12.69
C PHE A 96 8.25 14.38 14.02
N LEU A 97 9.48 14.04 14.44
CA LEU A 97 9.74 13.35 15.71
C LEU A 97 9.24 14.16 16.91
N ALA A 98 9.36 15.49 16.89
CA ALA A 98 8.81 16.34 17.93
C ALA A 98 7.27 16.31 17.96
N ALA A 99 6.63 16.25 16.78
CA ALA A 99 5.17 16.23 16.65
C ALA A 99 4.53 14.91 17.12
N THR A 100 5.26 13.78 17.07
CA THR A 100 4.74 12.50 17.60
C THR A 100 4.58 12.52 19.13
N GLY A 101 5.33 13.38 19.82
CA GLY A 101 5.44 13.36 21.29
C GLY A 101 6.15 12.14 21.86
N ALA A 102 6.75 11.30 21.01
CA ALA A 102 7.36 10.02 21.36
C ALA A 102 8.84 9.98 21.01
N THR A 103 9.60 9.15 21.73
CA THR A 103 11.00 8.88 21.40
C THR A 103 11.09 7.57 20.62
N PRO A 104 11.64 7.56 19.39
CA PRO A 104 11.88 6.31 18.67
C PRO A 104 12.71 5.33 19.49
N THR A 105 12.33 4.06 19.46
CA THR A 105 13.14 2.96 20.01
C THR A 105 14.35 2.65 19.12
N SER A 106 14.22 2.93 17.83
CA SER A 106 15.23 2.75 16.79
C SER A 106 14.98 3.79 15.68
N GLN A 107 16.03 4.26 15.02
CA GLN A 107 15.89 5.10 13.82
C GLN A 107 17.10 4.96 12.89
N SER A 108 16.86 5.17 11.60
CA SER A 108 17.88 5.20 10.56
C SER A 108 17.61 6.36 9.60
N VAL A 109 18.67 7.08 9.21
CA VAL A 109 18.63 8.10 8.15
C VAL A 109 19.89 7.94 7.32
N GLN A 110 19.74 7.54 6.06
CA GLN A 110 20.87 7.18 5.21
C GLN A 110 20.68 7.72 3.80
N SER A 111 21.77 8.19 3.20
CA SER A 111 21.79 8.49 1.77
C SER A 111 22.03 7.20 1.00
N GLU A 112 21.27 6.96 -0.06
CA GLU A 112 21.48 5.85 -0.98
C GLU A 112 21.11 6.24 -2.41
N SER A 113 21.61 5.48 -3.39
CA SER A 113 21.22 5.67 -4.78
C SER A 113 19.78 5.21 -5.00
N PHE A 114 19.06 5.83 -5.94
CA PHE A 114 17.72 5.36 -6.32
C PHE A 114 17.69 3.86 -6.67
N ARG A 115 18.74 3.36 -7.33
CA ARG A 115 18.86 1.95 -7.69
C ARG A 115 18.93 1.05 -6.45
N ASP A 116 19.73 1.43 -5.46
CA ASP A 116 19.90 0.61 -4.25
C ASP A 116 18.62 0.64 -3.39
N ALA A 117 17.92 1.79 -3.34
CA ALA A 117 16.62 1.90 -2.70
C ALA A 117 15.60 0.93 -3.33
N MET A 118 15.55 0.87 -4.67
CA MET A 118 14.68 -0.05 -5.41
C MET A 118 15.07 -1.53 -5.22
N LEU A 119 16.34 -1.82 -4.94
CA LEU A 119 16.83 -3.17 -4.69
C LEU A 119 16.93 -3.51 -3.19
N SER A 120 16.44 -2.65 -2.31
CA SER A 120 16.59 -2.82 -0.86
C SER A 120 16.04 -4.14 -0.33
N SER A 121 14.94 -4.64 -0.91
CA SER A 121 14.35 -5.94 -0.58
C SER A 121 15.21 -7.15 -0.97
N CYS A 122 16.19 -6.95 -1.86
CA CYS A 122 17.18 -7.98 -2.21
C CYS A 122 18.22 -8.20 -1.09
N GLY A 123 18.39 -7.22 -0.18
CA GLY A 123 19.45 -7.23 0.83
C GLY A 123 20.84 -7.30 0.18
N SER A 124 21.70 -8.19 0.64
CA SER A 124 23.07 -8.36 0.11
C SER A 124 23.16 -9.25 -1.14
N ARG A 125 22.03 -9.62 -1.75
CA ARG A 125 21.99 -10.50 -2.93
C ARG A 125 22.43 -9.78 -4.18
N THR A 126 23.06 -10.50 -5.11
CA THR A 126 23.16 -10.02 -6.49
C THR A 126 21.78 -9.90 -7.13
N VAL A 127 21.67 -9.16 -8.24
CA VAL A 127 20.41 -9.09 -9.00
C VAL A 127 19.94 -10.49 -9.42
N SER A 128 20.85 -11.36 -9.86
CA SER A 128 20.50 -12.73 -10.27
C SER A 128 19.99 -13.57 -9.10
N GLN A 129 20.61 -13.45 -7.93
CA GLN A 129 20.16 -14.11 -6.69
C GLN A 129 18.83 -13.54 -6.17
N CYS A 130 18.50 -12.29 -6.50
CA CYS A 130 17.24 -11.63 -6.19
C CYS A 130 16.10 -12.04 -7.17
N HIS A 131 16.08 -13.31 -7.56
CA HIS A 131 15.04 -13.93 -8.36
C HIS A 131 14.60 -15.25 -7.71
N LEU A 132 13.50 -15.80 -8.17
CA LEU A 132 13.14 -17.18 -7.86
C LEU A 132 14.11 -18.14 -8.52
N SER A 133 14.34 -19.30 -7.89
CA SER A 133 15.15 -20.38 -8.46
C SER A 133 14.62 -20.93 -9.80
N SER A 134 13.38 -20.60 -10.17
CA SER A 134 12.79 -20.93 -11.48
C SER A 134 13.09 -19.91 -12.59
N GLU A 135 13.61 -18.72 -12.25
CA GLU A 135 13.82 -17.60 -13.18
C GLU A 135 15.30 -17.45 -13.55
N THR A 136 16.19 -17.73 -12.60
CA THR A 136 17.65 -17.69 -12.79
C THR A 136 18.31 -18.91 -12.16
N SER A 137 19.52 -19.25 -12.63
CA SER A 137 20.25 -20.44 -12.16
C SER A 137 20.69 -20.38 -10.70
N ASP A 138 20.84 -19.18 -10.14
CA ASP A 138 21.27 -18.91 -8.76
C ASP A 138 20.22 -18.12 -7.95
N GLY A 139 18.98 -18.06 -8.44
CA GLY A 139 17.86 -17.43 -7.76
C GLY A 139 17.63 -18.04 -6.38
N SER A 140 17.51 -17.18 -5.36
CA SER A 140 17.50 -17.57 -3.94
C SER A 140 16.31 -17.03 -3.16
N ILE A 141 15.37 -16.37 -3.84
CA ILE A 141 14.13 -15.87 -3.22
C ILE A 141 13.10 -16.99 -3.17
N SER A 142 12.35 -17.04 -2.08
CA SER A 142 11.22 -17.95 -1.89
C SER A 142 9.89 -17.22 -2.00
N ARG A 143 8.86 -17.91 -2.48
CA ARG A 143 7.48 -17.40 -2.44
C ARG A 143 6.94 -17.49 -1.02
N SER A 144 6.18 -16.47 -0.61
CA SER A 144 5.35 -16.49 0.59
C SER A 144 3.90 -16.30 0.18
N ALA A 145 3.00 -17.05 0.82
CA ALA A 145 1.56 -16.90 0.63
C ALA A 145 1.02 -15.86 1.62
N PHE A 146 0.07 -15.06 1.14
CA PHE A 146 -0.54 -14.00 1.91
C PHE A 146 -2.01 -13.84 1.56
N VAL A 147 -2.73 -13.15 2.42
CA VAL A 147 -4.11 -12.68 2.20
C VAL A 147 -4.13 -11.20 2.55
N ALA A 148 -4.79 -10.39 1.72
CA ALA A 148 -4.90 -8.97 1.96
C ALA A 148 -6.26 -8.41 1.51
N THR A 149 -6.62 -7.26 2.08
CA THR A 149 -7.67 -6.36 1.60
C THR A 149 -7.20 -4.92 1.83
N SER A 150 -7.93 -3.93 1.32
CA SER A 150 -7.49 -2.53 1.39
C SER A 150 -8.64 -1.54 1.51
N ASP A 151 -8.32 -0.36 2.01
CA ASP A 151 -9.19 0.82 2.03
C ASP A 151 -8.43 2.08 1.61
N PHE A 152 -9.18 3.13 1.23
CA PHE A 152 -8.68 4.51 1.17
C PHE A 152 -9.31 5.37 2.27
N PHE A 153 -8.60 6.41 2.67
CA PHE A 153 -9.02 7.37 3.68
C PHE A 153 -8.88 8.78 3.12
N ASP A 154 -9.99 9.50 2.99
CA ASP A 154 -10.01 10.85 2.38
C ASP A 154 -9.69 11.95 3.39
N ALA A 155 -9.78 11.63 4.69
CA ALA A 155 -9.56 12.56 5.78
C ALA A 155 -8.73 11.91 6.89
N PRO A 156 -8.09 12.72 7.75
CA PRO A 156 -7.43 12.21 8.94
C PRO A 156 -8.41 11.44 9.82
N LEU A 157 -7.97 10.29 10.33
CA LEU A 157 -8.68 9.55 11.36
C LEU A 157 -8.82 10.41 12.62
N SER A 158 -10.02 10.43 13.18
CA SER A 158 -10.26 10.99 14.52
C SER A 158 -9.54 10.15 15.60
N ALA A 159 -9.52 10.64 16.84
CA ALA A 159 -8.99 9.85 17.96
C ALA A 159 -9.69 8.49 18.09
N ASP A 160 -11.01 8.44 17.89
CA ASP A 160 -11.78 7.19 17.91
C ASP A 160 -11.44 6.28 16.72
N GLY A 161 -11.20 6.84 15.54
CA GLY A 161 -10.76 6.08 14.36
C GLY A 161 -9.35 5.52 14.53
N ILE A 162 -8.44 6.30 15.12
CA ILE A 162 -7.11 5.84 15.51
C ILE A 162 -7.23 4.68 16.50
N GLN A 163 -8.03 4.84 17.55
CA GLN A 163 -8.21 3.79 18.55
C GLN A 163 -8.81 2.52 17.93
N ALA A 164 -9.80 2.64 17.04
CA ALA A 164 -10.39 1.50 16.34
C ALA A 164 -9.36 0.72 15.49
N MET A 165 -8.43 1.43 14.82
CA MET A 165 -7.32 0.80 14.12
C MET A 165 -6.42 0.00 15.07
N LEU A 166 -6.02 0.61 16.19
CA LEU A 166 -5.13 -0.02 17.17
C LEU A 166 -5.81 -1.23 17.83
N ASP A 167 -7.09 -1.10 18.21
CA ASP A 167 -7.89 -2.19 18.77
C ASP A 167 -8.01 -3.36 17.78
N ALA A 168 -8.14 -3.08 16.49
CA ALA A 168 -8.17 -4.13 15.45
C ALA A 168 -6.83 -4.87 15.36
N VAL A 169 -5.71 -4.19 15.52
CA VAL A 169 -4.37 -4.82 15.58
C VAL A 169 -4.20 -5.61 16.88
N ASP A 170 -4.62 -5.04 18.02
CA ASP A 170 -4.53 -5.68 19.34
C ASP A 170 -5.39 -6.95 19.44
N ALA A 171 -6.59 -6.94 18.85
CA ALA A 171 -7.47 -8.09 18.80
C ALA A 171 -6.87 -9.29 18.03
N ASN A 172 -5.87 -9.05 17.18
CA ASN A 172 -5.26 -10.05 16.31
C ASN A 172 -3.79 -10.37 16.64
N GLN A 173 -3.30 -10.03 17.84
CA GLN A 173 -1.91 -10.32 18.25
C GLN A 173 -1.54 -11.81 18.24
N SER A 174 -2.52 -12.71 18.31
CA SER A 174 -2.31 -14.16 18.24
C SER A 174 -2.13 -14.71 16.82
N ALA A 175 -2.39 -13.88 15.80
CA ALA A 175 -2.19 -14.26 14.40
C ALA A 175 -0.70 -14.28 14.03
N VAL A 176 -0.32 -15.12 13.06
CA VAL A 176 1.07 -15.41 12.69
C VAL A 176 1.86 -14.14 12.35
N TYR A 177 1.35 -13.32 11.43
CA TYR A 177 1.95 -12.04 11.06
C TYR A 177 0.95 -11.19 10.29
N ILE A 178 0.51 -10.10 10.90
CA ILE A 178 -0.38 -9.10 10.29
C ILE A 178 0.34 -7.77 10.24
N THR A 179 0.20 -7.07 9.12
CA THR A 179 0.62 -5.68 8.95
C THR A 179 -0.53 -4.87 8.40
N VAL A 180 -0.76 -3.70 8.98
CA VAL A 180 -1.49 -2.61 8.34
C VAL A 180 -0.46 -1.67 7.75
N ILE A 181 -0.37 -1.67 6.42
CA ILE A 181 0.57 -0.83 5.67
C ILE A 181 -0.21 0.38 5.19
N MET A 182 0.19 1.57 5.61
CA MET A 182 -0.48 2.81 5.24
C MET A 182 0.48 3.72 4.48
N ASP A 183 0.08 4.15 3.30
CA ASP A 183 0.91 4.93 2.39
C ASP A 183 0.29 6.31 2.17
N LEU A 184 1.04 7.37 2.48
CA LEU A 184 0.58 8.73 2.20
C LEU A 184 0.37 8.93 0.70
N MET A 185 -0.73 9.62 0.40
CA MET A 185 -1.09 10.05 -0.94
C MET A 185 -0.99 11.59 -1.05
N GLY A 186 -1.61 12.19 -2.06
CA GLY A 186 -1.48 13.61 -2.34
C GLY A 186 -0.35 13.95 -3.33
N GLY A 187 0.18 15.17 -3.24
CA GLY A 187 1.28 15.64 -4.10
C GLY A 187 1.03 15.38 -5.59
N ALA A 188 1.95 14.68 -6.24
CA ALA A 188 1.85 14.33 -7.66
C ALA A 188 0.63 13.46 -8.01
N ILE A 189 0.13 12.65 -7.06
CA ILE A 189 -1.02 11.78 -7.25
C ILE A 189 -2.29 12.63 -7.39
N ALA A 190 -2.51 13.58 -6.48
CA ALA A 190 -3.70 14.44 -6.44
C ALA A 190 -3.74 15.51 -7.55
N ARG A 191 -2.60 15.80 -8.20
CA ARG A 191 -2.55 16.71 -9.37
C ARG A 191 -3.11 16.09 -10.65
N VAL A 192 -3.26 14.77 -10.69
CA VAL A 192 -3.84 14.06 -11.84
C VAL A 192 -5.35 13.97 -11.64
N ALA A 193 -6.12 14.37 -12.65
CA ALA A 193 -7.58 14.28 -12.57
C ALA A 193 -8.06 12.82 -12.35
N PRO A 194 -9.11 12.58 -11.53
CA PRO A 194 -9.65 11.24 -11.24
C PRO A 194 -10.00 10.39 -12.48
N ASP A 195 -10.31 11.02 -13.62
CA ASP A 195 -10.69 10.36 -14.87
C ASP A 195 -9.58 10.34 -15.94
N ALA A 196 -8.39 10.86 -15.64
CA ALA A 196 -7.26 10.91 -16.58
C ALA A 196 -6.72 9.50 -16.92
N THR A 197 -6.86 8.57 -15.98
CA THR A 197 -6.62 7.13 -16.15
C THR A 197 -7.77 6.35 -15.52
N ALA A 198 -7.75 5.01 -15.58
CA ALA A 198 -8.81 4.20 -14.97
C ALA A 198 -8.69 4.10 -13.44
N PHE A 199 -7.52 4.43 -12.87
CA PHE A 199 -7.34 4.56 -11.42
C PHE A 199 -7.93 5.89 -10.94
N VAL A 200 -8.97 5.80 -10.11
CA VAL A 200 -9.85 6.91 -9.72
C VAL A 200 -9.42 7.61 -8.42
N HIS A 201 -8.74 6.90 -7.51
CA HIS A 201 -8.44 7.37 -6.14
C HIS A 201 -7.31 8.40 -6.12
N ARG A 202 -7.62 9.66 -6.46
CA ARG A 202 -6.63 10.75 -6.54
C ARG A 202 -6.63 11.64 -5.31
N ASP A 203 -7.76 11.75 -4.64
CA ASP A 203 -8.03 12.73 -3.59
C ASP A 203 -7.88 12.16 -2.17
N ALA A 204 -7.57 10.86 -2.04
CA ALA A 204 -7.34 10.22 -0.74
C ALA A 204 -6.13 10.84 -0.02
N LEU A 205 -6.19 10.88 1.31
CA LEU A 205 -5.08 11.26 2.19
C LEU A 205 -4.05 10.13 2.28
N PHE A 206 -4.53 8.89 2.42
CA PHE A 206 -3.70 7.69 2.41
C PHE A 206 -4.49 6.45 1.98
N SER A 207 -3.76 5.44 1.50
CA SER A 207 -4.29 4.08 1.37
C SER A 207 -3.85 3.22 2.54
N ALA A 208 -4.67 2.24 2.93
CA ALA A 208 -4.28 1.21 3.89
C ALA A 208 -4.46 -0.19 3.28
N GLN A 209 -3.49 -1.06 3.50
CA GLN A 209 -3.59 -2.48 3.20
C GLN A 209 -3.52 -3.28 4.51
N TYR A 210 -4.55 -4.10 4.75
CA TYR A 210 -4.57 -5.09 5.82
C TYR A 210 -4.04 -6.39 5.26
N TYR A 211 -2.86 -6.81 5.73
CA TYR A 211 -2.07 -7.84 5.09
C TYR A 211 -1.66 -8.91 6.10
N MET A 212 -1.98 -10.17 5.81
CA MET A 212 -1.57 -11.32 6.61
C MET A 212 -0.62 -12.20 5.79
N SER A 213 0.59 -12.40 6.30
CA SER A 213 1.67 -13.12 5.60
C SER A 213 1.93 -14.50 6.20
N GLY A 214 2.57 -15.39 5.45
CA GLY A 214 2.92 -16.74 5.93
C GLY A 214 1.69 -17.64 6.10
N VAL A 215 0.60 -17.33 5.40
CA VAL A 215 -0.65 -18.09 5.46
C VAL A 215 -0.44 -19.44 4.76
N PRO A 216 -0.69 -20.58 5.42
CA PRO A 216 -0.63 -21.89 4.76
C PRO A 216 -1.55 -21.94 3.54
N VAL A 217 -1.10 -22.56 2.45
CA VAL A 217 -1.88 -22.72 1.21
C VAL A 217 -2.88 -23.89 1.38
N ALA A 218 -3.83 -23.70 2.29
CA ALA A 218 -4.92 -24.62 2.59
C ALA A 218 -6.26 -23.85 2.63
N PRO A 219 -7.36 -24.39 2.08
CA PRO A 219 -8.61 -23.63 1.94
C PRO A 219 -9.16 -23.04 3.25
N ASP A 220 -9.07 -23.79 4.34
CA ASP A 220 -9.47 -23.40 5.69
C ASP A 220 -8.59 -22.27 6.26
N ALA A 221 -7.27 -22.40 6.13
CA ALA A 221 -6.30 -21.39 6.57
C ALA A 221 -6.48 -20.08 5.78
N VAL A 222 -6.68 -20.16 4.47
CA VAL A 222 -6.96 -18.99 3.62
C VAL A 222 -8.29 -18.35 3.98
N SER A 223 -9.34 -19.15 4.23
CA SER A 223 -10.64 -18.62 4.65
C SER A 223 -10.58 -17.93 6.01
N ALA A 224 -9.85 -18.50 6.98
CA ALA A 224 -9.65 -17.90 8.29
C ALA A 224 -8.88 -16.58 8.18
N ALA A 225 -7.78 -16.55 7.41
CA ALA A 225 -7.01 -15.33 7.18
C ALA A 225 -7.83 -14.23 6.48
N ARG A 226 -8.70 -14.59 5.53
CA ARG A 226 -9.66 -13.64 4.92
C ARG A 226 -10.64 -13.08 5.94
N GLY A 227 -11.14 -13.91 6.85
CA GLY A 227 -12.00 -13.46 7.94
C GLY A 227 -11.30 -12.44 8.84
N VAL A 228 -10.01 -12.64 9.13
CA VAL A 228 -9.19 -11.73 9.92
C VAL A 228 -9.01 -10.37 9.23
N VAL A 229 -8.45 -10.35 8.01
CA VAL A 229 -8.20 -9.06 7.32
C VAL A 229 -9.51 -8.35 6.95
N GLY A 230 -10.57 -9.11 6.62
CA GLY A 230 -11.91 -8.57 6.38
C GLY A 230 -12.55 -7.98 7.64
N GLY A 231 -12.33 -8.60 8.81
CA GLY A 231 -12.75 -8.05 10.10
C GLY A 231 -12.04 -6.74 10.45
N MET A 232 -10.73 -6.65 10.18
CA MET A 232 -9.97 -5.40 10.37
C MET A 232 -10.48 -4.29 9.44
N ARG A 233 -10.73 -4.59 8.17
CA ARG A 233 -11.34 -3.64 7.23
C ARG A 233 -12.73 -3.21 7.70
N ALA A 234 -13.56 -4.15 8.15
CA ALA A 234 -14.90 -3.85 8.65
C ALA A 234 -14.89 -2.93 9.88
N ALA A 235 -13.89 -3.05 10.76
CA ALA A 235 -13.70 -2.15 11.89
C ALA A 235 -13.47 -0.68 11.47
N MET A 236 -13.06 -0.45 10.22
CA MET A 236 -12.79 0.87 9.68
C MET A 236 -13.89 1.43 8.78
N ALA A 237 -14.98 0.71 8.53
CA ALA A 237 -16.03 1.12 7.58
C ALA A 237 -16.71 2.46 7.89
N GLY A 238 -16.65 2.95 9.14
CA GLY A 238 -17.15 4.27 9.53
C GLY A 238 -16.13 5.41 9.41
N TYR A 239 -14.89 5.08 9.05
CA TYR A 239 -13.75 6.00 9.01
C TYR A 239 -13.04 6.01 7.64
N SER A 240 -13.15 4.93 6.86
CA SER A 240 -12.66 4.83 5.49
C SER A 240 -13.68 5.36 4.48
N SER A 241 -13.25 5.59 3.24
CA SER A 241 -14.13 6.02 2.14
C SER A 241 -14.98 4.88 1.58
N GLY A 242 -14.66 3.63 1.94
CA GLY A 242 -15.23 2.41 1.37
C GLY A 242 -14.62 2.00 0.02
N GLU A 243 -13.72 2.82 -0.54
CA GLU A 243 -12.96 2.53 -1.75
C GLU A 243 -11.82 1.53 -1.50
N ALA A 244 -11.32 0.86 -2.54
CA ALA A 244 -10.27 -0.14 -2.45
C ALA A 244 -9.39 -0.13 -3.71
N TYR A 245 -8.19 -0.69 -3.65
CA TYR A 245 -7.26 -0.67 -4.78
C TYR A 245 -7.34 -1.96 -5.60
N GLN A 246 -7.58 -1.87 -6.91
CA GLN A 246 -7.73 -3.01 -7.81
C GLN A 246 -6.47 -3.88 -7.98
N ASN A 247 -5.28 -3.37 -7.62
CA ASN A 247 -4.07 -4.21 -7.58
C ASN A 247 -3.97 -5.01 -6.27
N TYR A 248 -4.83 -4.72 -5.29
CA TYR A 248 -5.02 -5.48 -4.05
C TYR A 248 -6.34 -6.24 -4.11
N LEU A 249 -6.48 -7.07 -5.16
CA LEU A 249 -7.71 -7.81 -5.43
C LEU A 249 -8.19 -8.58 -4.20
N ASP A 250 -9.36 -8.20 -3.70
CA ASP A 250 -10.08 -8.91 -2.65
C ASP A 250 -11.28 -9.66 -3.25
N PRO A 251 -11.21 -11.00 -3.37
CA PRO A 251 -12.31 -11.82 -3.90
C PRO A 251 -13.60 -11.75 -3.06
N ALA A 252 -13.53 -11.30 -1.80
CA ALA A 252 -14.69 -11.14 -0.93
C ALA A 252 -15.35 -9.75 -1.05
N LEU A 253 -14.75 -8.82 -1.80
CA LEU A 253 -15.30 -7.48 -1.98
C LEU A 253 -16.53 -7.52 -2.89
N ALA A 254 -17.70 -7.28 -2.29
CA ALA A 254 -18.99 -7.38 -2.97
C ALA A 254 -19.21 -6.22 -3.98
N ASP A 255 -18.97 -4.97 -3.56
CA ASP A 255 -19.15 -3.76 -4.38
C ASP A 255 -17.83 -3.33 -5.05
N TRP A 256 -17.08 -4.31 -5.56
CA TRP A 256 -15.75 -4.07 -6.13
C TRP A 256 -15.79 -3.09 -7.32
N GLN A 257 -16.91 -3.01 -8.04
CA GLN A 257 -17.07 -2.12 -9.18
C GLN A 257 -16.92 -0.66 -8.76
N GLN A 258 -17.64 -0.26 -7.72
CA GLN A 258 -17.56 1.10 -7.19
C GLN A 258 -16.28 1.28 -6.37
N ALA A 259 -15.94 0.31 -5.52
CA ALA A 259 -14.77 0.43 -4.67
C ALA A 259 -13.46 0.59 -5.45
N TYR A 260 -13.28 -0.10 -6.58
CA TYR A 260 -12.05 -0.04 -7.38
C TYR A 260 -12.03 1.07 -8.45
N TYR A 261 -13.21 1.45 -8.97
CA TYR A 261 -13.28 2.28 -10.17
C TYR A 261 -14.20 3.49 -10.03
N GLY A 262 -15.07 3.53 -9.02
CA GLY A 262 -16.02 4.62 -8.79
C GLY A 262 -16.71 5.10 -10.07
N ALA A 263 -16.67 6.42 -10.30
CA ALA A 263 -17.23 7.06 -11.49
C ALA A 263 -16.64 6.55 -12.82
N ASN A 264 -15.43 5.98 -12.82
CA ASN A 264 -14.78 5.44 -14.02
C ASN A 264 -15.34 4.08 -14.47
N TYR A 265 -16.11 3.38 -13.64
CA TYR A 265 -16.62 2.04 -13.96
C TYR A 265 -17.47 2.02 -15.24
N ALA A 266 -18.38 3.00 -15.41
CA ALA A 266 -19.24 3.06 -16.59
C ALA A 266 -18.44 3.20 -17.90
N ARG A 267 -17.35 3.98 -17.88
CA ARG A 267 -16.45 4.12 -19.04
C ARG A 267 -15.68 2.84 -19.31
N LEU A 268 -15.29 2.08 -18.28
CA LEU A 268 -14.65 0.77 -18.44
C LEU A 268 -15.59 -0.22 -19.14
N VAL A 269 -16.87 -0.27 -18.75
CA VAL A 269 -17.90 -1.10 -19.40
C VAL A 269 -18.06 -0.73 -20.87
N GLN A 270 -18.14 0.57 -21.20
CA GLN A 270 -18.22 1.02 -22.60
C GLN A 270 -16.99 0.58 -23.41
N VAL A 271 -15.79 0.71 -22.85
CA VAL A 271 -14.56 0.24 -23.51
C VAL A 271 -14.59 -1.27 -23.69
N LYS A 272 -15.02 -2.03 -22.66
CA LYS A 272 -15.14 -3.49 -22.70
C LYS A 272 -16.09 -3.95 -23.79
N ALA A 273 -17.28 -3.33 -23.89
CA ALA A 273 -18.27 -3.61 -24.93
C ALA A 273 -17.70 -3.43 -26.34
N ALA A 274 -16.86 -2.41 -26.54
CA ALA A 274 -16.27 -2.11 -27.84
C ALA A 274 -15.13 -3.06 -28.24
N VAL A 275 -14.33 -3.54 -27.28
CA VAL A 275 -13.10 -4.30 -27.58
C VAL A 275 -13.19 -5.80 -27.30
N ASP A 276 -14.10 -6.22 -26.42
CA ASP A 276 -14.32 -7.63 -26.08
C ASP A 276 -15.82 -7.90 -25.78
N PRO A 277 -16.71 -7.72 -26.79
CA PRO A 277 -18.16 -7.92 -26.63
C PRO A 277 -18.55 -9.36 -26.29
N HIS A 278 -17.68 -10.34 -26.60
CA HIS A 278 -17.91 -11.76 -26.33
C HIS A 278 -17.29 -12.22 -25.00
N ARG A 279 -16.70 -11.30 -24.23
CA ARG A 279 -16.11 -11.55 -22.91
C ARG A 279 -15.11 -12.71 -22.92
N VAL A 280 -14.22 -12.73 -23.92
CA VAL A 280 -13.11 -13.69 -23.99
C VAL A 280 -12.21 -13.55 -22.76
N PHE A 281 -11.97 -12.31 -22.33
CA PHE A 281 -11.22 -11.99 -21.12
C PHE A 281 -12.19 -11.87 -19.93
N ASN A 282 -12.22 -12.88 -19.07
CA ASN A 282 -13.25 -13.03 -18.03
C ASN A 282 -12.71 -13.44 -16.65
N PRO A 283 -11.96 -12.57 -15.95
CA PRO A 283 -11.61 -12.82 -14.57
C PRO A 283 -12.85 -12.75 -13.66
N ALA A 284 -12.76 -13.31 -12.45
CA ALA A 284 -13.89 -13.40 -11.52
C ALA A 284 -14.50 -12.02 -11.16
N GLN A 285 -13.66 -11.02 -10.90
CA GLN A 285 -14.03 -9.60 -10.75
C GLN A 285 -13.71 -8.83 -12.04
N GLY A 286 -14.16 -9.35 -13.19
CA GLY A 286 -13.94 -8.76 -14.51
C GLY A 286 -15.02 -7.78 -14.92
N ILE A 287 -14.62 -6.72 -15.63
CA ILE A 287 -15.54 -5.75 -16.25
C ILE A 287 -16.39 -6.49 -17.29
N PRO A 288 -17.73 -6.48 -17.17
CA PRO A 288 -18.60 -7.07 -18.18
C PRO A 288 -18.78 -6.10 -19.37
N PRO A 289 -19.11 -6.61 -20.58
CA PRO A 289 -19.44 -5.76 -21.72
C PRO A 289 -20.82 -5.09 -21.59
N GLN A 290 -21.71 -5.60 -20.74
CA GLN A 290 -23.01 -5.04 -20.35
C GLN A 290 -23.38 -5.49 -18.93
#